data_AF-A0A392Q835-F1
#
_entry.id   AF-A0A392Q835-F1
#
_cell.length_a   1.000
_cell.length_b   1.000
_cell.length_c   1.000
_cell.angle_alpha   90.00
_cell.angle_beta   90.00
_cell.angle_gamma   90.00
#
_symmetry.space_group_name_H-M   'P 1'
#
loop_
_entity.id
_entity.type
_entity.pdbx_description
1 polymer ?
#
loop_
_entity_poly.entity_id
_entity_poly.type
_entity_poly.pdbx_seq_one_letter_code
_entity_poly.pdbx_strand_id
1 'polypeptide(L)'
;MIVQDTKSEPNLIVVAFRGTTPFDAEQWKTDVDISWYDLPNVGKVHGGFMKALGLLEKGGWPKEIDESSQHRYAYYTIREELRAMLRENEDAKFILTGHSLGGALAILFVSMLIFH
;
A
#
# COMPACT_ATOMS: atom_id res chain seq x y z
N MET A 1 -5.46 -5.64 -4.70
CA MET A 1 -5.52 -6.87 -5.52
C MET A 1 -4.16 -7.03 -6.16
N ILE A 2 -3.58 -8.22 -6.11
CA ILE A 2 -2.34 -8.54 -6.83
C ILE A 2 -2.68 -9.56 -7.90
N VAL A 3 -2.24 -9.31 -9.14
CA VAL A 3 -2.44 -10.19 -10.28
C VAL A 3 -1.10 -10.37 -10.97
N GLN A 4 -0.75 -11.60 -11.31
CA GLN A 4 0.44 -11.93 -12.09
C GLN A 4 0.01 -12.39 -13.48
N ASP A 5 0.80 -12.06 -14.51
CA ASP A 5 0.62 -12.65 -15.84
C ASP A 5 0.71 -14.20 -15.74
N THR A 6 0.03 -14.93 -16.61
CA THR A 6 0.03 -16.40 -16.63
C THR A 6 0.73 -16.97 -17.86
N LYS A 7 1.39 -16.13 -18.67
CA LYS A 7 2.27 -16.57 -19.76
C LYS A 7 3.42 -17.41 -19.23
N SER A 8 4.05 -18.19 -20.12
CA SER A 8 5.14 -19.13 -19.80
C SER A 8 6.34 -18.51 -19.08
N GLU A 9 6.54 -17.19 -19.18
CA GLU A 9 7.50 -16.41 -18.40
C GLU A 9 6.81 -15.11 -17.94
N PRO A 10 6.06 -15.14 -16.83
CA PRO A 10 5.29 -13.99 -16.41
C PRO A 10 6.20 -12.98 -15.71
N ASN A 11 6.72 -12.04 -16.49
CA ASN A 11 7.64 -11.00 -16.03
C ASN A 11 6.91 -9.73 -15.57
N LEU A 12 5.60 -9.81 -15.29
CA LEU A 12 4.79 -8.68 -14.85
C LEU A 12 3.83 -9.04 -13.71
N ILE A 13 3.95 -8.30 -12.62
CA ILE A 13 3.07 -8.31 -11.46
C ILE A 13 2.30 -6.98 -11.42
N VAL A 14 0.99 -7.02 -11.22
CA VAL A 14 0.15 -5.83 -11.12
C VAL A 14 -0.47 -5.75 -9.73
N VAL A 15 -0.19 -4.66 -9.02
CA VAL A 15 -0.81 -4.33 -7.74
C VAL A 15 -1.81 -3.21 -7.95
N ALA A 16 -3.10 -3.54 -7.85
CA ALA A 16 -4.19 -2.59 -7.99
C ALA A 16 -4.80 -2.26 -6.63
N PHE A 17 -4.77 -0.99 -6.26
CA PHE A 17 -5.48 -0.44 -5.11
C PHE A 17 -6.89 0.00 -5.55
N ARG A 18 -7.90 -0.55 -4.88
CA ARG A 18 -9.28 -0.21 -5.16
C ARG A 18 -9.57 1.20 -4.67
N GLY A 19 -10.15 2.03 -5.52
CA GLY A 19 -10.79 3.28 -5.08
C GLY A 19 -12.14 3.02 -4.42
N THR A 20 -12.77 4.08 -3.92
CA THR A 20 -14.14 4.00 -3.39
C THR A 20 -15.17 3.95 -4.52
N THR A 21 -16.34 3.39 -4.22
CA THR A 21 -17.52 3.41 -5.11
C THR A 21 -18.15 4.80 -5.14
N PRO A 22 -18.73 5.26 -6.27
CA PRO A 22 -19.22 6.63 -6.44
C PRO A 22 -20.27 7.08 -5.41
N PHE A 23 -21.03 6.15 -4.83
CA PHE A 23 -22.06 6.44 -3.82
C PHE A 23 -21.49 6.62 -2.38
N ASP A 24 -20.24 6.23 -2.11
CA ASP A 24 -19.52 6.49 -0.84
C ASP A 24 -18.60 7.73 -0.92
N ALA A 25 -18.59 8.42 -2.05
CA ALA A 25 -17.78 9.63 -2.22
C ALA A 25 -18.21 10.79 -1.30
N GLU A 26 -19.46 10.80 -0.83
CA GLU A 26 -19.92 11.74 0.20
C GLU A 26 -19.35 11.42 1.59
N GLN A 27 -19.21 10.14 1.96
CA GLN A 27 -18.56 9.75 3.23
C GLN A 27 -17.07 10.06 3.23
N TRP A 28 -16.41 10.02 2.06
CA TRP A 28 -15.03 10.50 1.89
C TRP A 28 -14.87 11.98 2.27
N LYS A 29 -15.81 12.86 1.95
CA LYS A 29 -15.65 14.29 2.25
C LYS A 29 -15.76 14.59 3.75
N THR A 30 -16.35 13.68 4.53
CA THR A 30 -16.60 13.84 5.96
C THR A 30 -15.69 12.98 6.86
N ASP A 31 -15.22 11.82 6.39
CA ASP A 31 -14.37 10.88 7.15
C ASP A 31 -12.90 10.84 6.71
N VAL A 32 -12.51 11.68 5.74
CA VAL A 32 -11.09 11.99 5.48
C VAL A 32 -10.57 12.71 6.71
N ASP A 33 -9.99 11.94 7.62
CA ASP A 33 -9.16 12.44 8.71
C ASP A 33 -8.06 13.31 8.09
N ILE A 34 -8.30 14.63 8.02
CA ILE A 34 -7.39 15.66 7.49
C ILE A 34 -6.18 15.86 8.42
N SER A 35 -5.97 14.96 9.38
CA SER A 35 -4.73 14.94 10.13
C SER A 35 -3.54 14.73 9.20
N TRP A 36 -2.42 15.30 9.60
CA TRP A 36 -1.15 15.11 8.95
C TRP A 36 -0.33 14.13 9.77
N TYR A 37 0.30 13.19 9.09
CA TYR A 37 1.39 12.40 9.64
C TYR A 37 2.71 12.99 9.16
N ASP A 38 3.59 13.36 10.09
CA ASP A 38 4.93 13.86 9.77
C ASP A 38 5.88 12.67 9.60
N LEU A 39 6.33 12.43 8.37
CA LEU A 39 7.27 11.38 8.05
C LEU A 39 8.69 11.98 7.99
N PRO A 40 9.63 11.52 8.85
CA PRO A 40 10.97 12.11 8.92
C PRO A 40 11.67 12.14 7.56
N ASN A 41 12.26 13.30 7.21
CA ASN A 41 12.97 13.55 5.95
C ASN A 41 12.11 13.49 4.67
N VAL A 42 10.79 13.29 4.79
CA VAL A 42 9.85 13.29 3.66
C VAL A 42 8.87 14.46 3.77
N GLY A 43 8.36 14.73 4.98
CA GLY A 43 7.41 15.79 5.27
C GLY A 43 6.02 15.27 5.60
N LYS A 44 5.00 16.11 5.41
CA LYS A 44 3.64 15.82 5.85
C LYS A 44 2.86 15.01 4.82
N VAL A 45 2.30 13.90 5.26
CA VAL A 45 1.45 13.00 4.47
C VAL A 45 0.07 12.92 5.10
N HIS A 46 -0.96 12.69 4.28
CA HIS A 46 -2.34 12.57 4.76
C HIS A 46 -2.50 11.38 5.74
N GLY A 47 -2.91 11.67 6.97
CA GLY A 47 -2.99 10.71 8.09
C GLY A 47 -3.97 9.58 7.83
N GLY A 48 -5.12 9.87 7.22
CA GLY A 48 -6.08 8.83 6.82
C GLY A 48 -5.50 7.82 5.83
N PHE A 49 -4.65 8.25 4.87
CA PHE A 49 -4.01 7.32 3.94
C PHE A 49 -2.91 6.51 4.61
N MET A 50 -2.15 7.12 5.53
CA MET A 50 -1.15 6.40 6.33
C MET A 50 -1.81 5.28 7.15
N LYS A 51 -2.90 5.58 7.85
CA LYS A 51 -3.68 4.58 8.61
C LYS A 51 -4.25 3.49 7.72
N ALA A 52 -4.88 3.86 6.60
CA ALA A 52 -5.45 2.89 5.66
C ALA A 52 -4.40 1.96 5.04
N LEU A 53 -3.17 2.46 4.85
CA LEU A 53 -2.10 1.67 4.27
C LEU A 53 -1.42 0.74 5.29
N GLY A 54 -1.25 1.16 6.54
CA GLY A 54 -0.67 0.29 7.57
C GLY A 54 0.07 0.99 8.71
N LEU A 55 -0.17 2.27 8.96
CA LEU A 55 0.41 2.98 10.10
C LEU A 55 -0.09 2.39 11.42
N LEU A 56 0.84 2.03 12.32
CA LEU A 56 0.52 1.57 13.67
C LEU A 56 0.37 2.77 14.61
N GLU A 57 -0.76 2.87 15.32
CA GLU A 57 -1.06 4.02 16.21
C GLU A 57 0.01 4.27 17.29
N LYS A 58 0.63 3.21 17.82
CA LYS A 58 1.63 3.28 18.89
C LYS A 58 3.06 3.00 18.41
N GLY A 59 3.23 2.57 17.16
CA GLY A 59 4.50 2.06 16.62
C GLY A 59 5.01 2.79 15.38
N GLY A 60 4.20 3.68 14.79
CA GLY A 60 4.56 4.34 13.55
C GLY A 60 4.70 3.35 12.39
N TRP A 61 5.83 3.43 11.69
CA TRP A 61 6.19 2.58 10.56
C TRP A 61 7.41 1.72 10.92
N PRO A 62 7.23 0.61 11.67
CA PRO A 62 8.32 -0.34 11.87
C PRO A 62 8.71 -1.00 10.54
N LYS A 63 9.98 -1.40 10.40
CA LYS A 63 10.43 -2.12 9.20
C LYS A 63 9.80 -3.50 9.09
N GLU A 64 9.60 -4.17 10.20
CA GLU A 64 8.97 -5.49 10.28
C GLU A 64 7.90 -5.48 11.37
N ILE A 65 6.82 -6.23 11.14
CA ILE A 65 5.76 -6.44 12.13
C ILE A 65 5.83 -7.86 12.64
N ASP A 66 5.38 -8.06 13.89
CA ASP A 66 5.25 -9.39 14.45
C ASP A 66 4.14 -10.16 13.71
N GLU A 67 4.53 -11.20 12.98
CA GLU A 67 3.62 -12.09 12.24
C GLU A 67 2.65 -12.85 13.16
N SER A 68 2.92 -12.91 14.46
CA SER A 68 2.01 -13.50 15.45
C SER A 68 0.77 -12.64 15.72
N SER A 69 0.79 -11.37 15.32
CA SER A 69 -0.37 -10.50 15.45
C SER A 69 -1.48 -10.94 14.50
N GLN A 70 -2.70 -11.10 15.02
CA GLN A 70 -3.86 -11.45 14.20
C GLN A 70 -4.25 -10.35 13.20
N HIS A 71 -3.72 -9.13 13.36
CA HIS A 71 -4.07 -8.00 12.53
C HIS A 71 -3.14 -7.90 11.32
N ARG A 72 -3.71 -7.98 10.11
CA ARG A 72 -2.96 -7.83 8.86
C ARG A 72 -3.03 -6.41 8.35
N TYR A 73 -1.88 -5.79 8.20
CA TYR A 73 -1.75 -4.46 7.63
C TYR A 73 -1.48 -4.55 6.12
N ALA A 74 -2.14 -3.69 5.33
CA ALA A 74 -2.10 -3.77 3.87
C ALA A 74 -0.67 -3.61 3.31
N TYR A 75 0.10 -2.65 3.81
CA TYR A 75 1.49 -2.40 3.41
C TYR A 75 2.35 -3.65 3.54
N TYR A 76 2.43 -4.22 4.75
CA TYR A 76 3.30 -5.36 5.04
C TYR A 76 2.84 -6.60 4.28
N THR A 77 1.53 -6.83 4.20
CA THR A 77 0.98 -7.99 3.48
C THR A 77 1.34 -7.91 1.99
N ILE A 78 1.09 -6.78 1.34
CA ILE A 78 1.39 -6.61 -0.09
C ILE A 78 2.91 -6.63 -0.32
N ARG A 79 3.71 -6.03 0.57
CA ARG A 79 5.17 -6.03 0.48
C ARG A 79 5.73 -7.44 0.55
N GLU A 80 5.30 -8.26 1.51
CA GLU A 80 5.81 -9.63 1.65
C GLU A 80 5.38 -10.53 0.48
N GLU A 81 4.15 -10.39 0.00
CA GLU A 81 3.69 -11.08 -1.21
C GLU A 81 4.51 -10.69 -2.44
N LEU A 82 4.71 -9.39 -2.67
CA LEU A 82 5.58 -8.89 -3.76
C LEU A 82 7.00 -9.42 -3.62
N ARG A 83 7.55 -9.41 -2.41
CA ARG A 83 8.89 -9.91 -2.13
C ARG A 83 9.00 -11.42 -2.39
N ALA A 84 7.95 -12.20 -2.10
CA ALA A 84 7.89 -13.62 -2.41
C ALA A 84 7.88 -13.87 -3.93
N MET A 85 6.99 -13.20 -4.67
CA MET A 85 6.91 -13.32 -6.12
C MET A 85 8.22 -12.89 -6.82
N LEU A 86 8.87 -11.83 -6.36
CA LEU A 86 10.14 -11.35 -6.93
C LEU A 86 11.33 -12.27 -6.60
N ARG A 87 11.27 -13.06 -5.51
CA ARG A 87 12.27 -14.10 -5.24
C ARG A 87 12.11 -15.31 -6.14
N GLU A 88 10.88 -15.60 -6.58
CA GLU A 88 10.60 -16.70 -7.52
C GLU A 88 10.98 -16.34 -8.96
N ASN A 89 10.89 -15.04 -9.32
CA ASN A 89 11.30 -14.52 -10.61
C ASN A 89 11.98 -13.14 -10.44
N GLU A 90 13.32 -13.13 -10.37
CA GLU A 90 14.10 -11.90 -10.18
C GLU A 90 14.00 -10.93 -11.36
N ASP A 91 13.65 -11.42 -12.56
CA ASP A 91 13.44 -10.61 -13.76
C ASP A 91 12.01 -10.02 -13.85
N ALA A 92 11.13 -10.39 -12.93
CA ALA A 92 9.77 -9.87 -12.90
C ALA A 92 9.75 -8.38 -12.54
N LYS A 93 8.96 -7.63 -13.30
CA LYS A 93 8.66 -6.22 -13.03
C LYS A 93 7.30 -6.14 -12.36
N PHE A 94 7.07 -5.06 -11.62
CA PHE A 94 5.74 -4.81 -11.07
C PHE A 94 5.25 -3.39 -11.38
N ILE A 95 3.93 -3.28 -11.55
CA ILE A 95 3.21 -2.02 -11.74
C ILE A 95 2.28 -1.84 -10.55
N LEU A 96 2.27 -0.64 -9.97
CA LEU A 96 1.24 -0.23 -9.03
C LEU A 96 0.26 0.71 -9.72
N THR A 97 -1.02 0.47 -9.48
CA THR A 97 -2.10 1.24 -10.09
C THR A 97 -3.27 1.39 -9.14
N GLY A 98 -4.11 2.37 -9.42
CA GLY A 98 -5.34 2.61 -8.70
C GLY A 98 -6.04 3.85 -9.26
N HIS A 99 -7.36 3.90 -9.11
CA HIS A 99 -8.17 5.04 -9.52
C HIS A 99 -8.64 5.83 -8.30
N SER A 100 -8.68 7.17 -8.40
CA SER A 100 -9.09 8.07 -7.33
C SER A 100 -8.31 7.79 -6.03
N LEU A 101 -8.99 7.47 -4.92
CA LEU A 101 -8.38 7.06 -3.65
C LEU A 101 -7.37 5.92 -3.80
N GLY A 102 -7.63 4.95 -4.68
CA GLY A 102 -6.70 3.86 -4.95
C GLY A 102 -5.39 4.36 -5.56
N GLY A 103 -5.44 5.42 -6.38
CA GLY A 103 -4.24 6.05 -6.94
C GLY A 103 -3.38 6.72 -5.87
N ALA A 104 -4.01 7.39 -4.90
CA ALA A 104 -3.31 7.98 -3.75
C ALA A 104 -2.62 6.90 -2.90
N LEU A 105 -3.31 5.77 -2.63
CA LEU A 105 -2.72 4.63 -1.92
C LEU A 105 -1.57 3.98 -2.71
N ALA A 106 -1.69 3.88 -4.04
CA ALA A 106 -0.63 3.32 -4.88
C ALA A 106 0.66 4.16 -4.81
N ILE A 107 0.54 5.49 -4.90
CA ILE A 107 1.70 6.40 -4.78
C ILE A 107 2.29 6.30 -3.36
N LEU A 108 1.44 6.32 -2.32
CA LEU A 108 1.91 6.23 -0.94
C LEU A 108 2.64 4.91 -0.67
N PHE A 109 2.14 3.79 -1.21
CA PHE A 109 2.79 2.50 -1.09
C PHE A 109 4.21 2.51 -1.68
N VAL A 110 4.39 3.08 -2.89
CA VAL A 110 5.72 3.22 -3.49
C VAL A 110 6.64 4.07 -2.62
N SER A 111 6.14 5.20 -2.10
CA SER A 111 6.93 6.04 -1.19
C SER A 111 7.38 5.28 0.06
N MET A 112 6.49 4.44 0.63
CA MET A 112 6.82 3.62 1.79
C MET A 112 7.76 2.45 1.47
N LEU A 113 7.76 1.93 0.24
CA LEU A 113 8.77 0.97 -0.21
C LEU A 113 10.16 1.60 -0.31
N ILE A 114 10.26 2.86 -0.73
CA ILE A 114 11.54 3.58 -0.80
C ILE A 114 12.03 3.98 0.60
N PHE A 115 11.11 4.28 1.50
CA PHE A 115 11.43 4.71 2.87
C PHE A 115 11.96 3.57 3.76
N HIS A 116 11.50 2.33 3.56
CA HIS A 116 11.89 1.16 4.36
C HIS A 116 13.10 0.40 3.82
#